data_AF-A0A1I7KU42-F1
#
_entry.id   AF-A0A1I7KU42-F1
#
_cell.length_a   1.000
_cell.length_b   1.000
_cell.length_c   1.000
_cell.angle_alpha   90.00
_cell.angle_beta   90.00
_cell.angle_gamma   90.00
#
_symmetry.space_group_name_H-M   'P 1'
#
loop_
_entity.id
_entity.type
_entity.pdbx_description
1 polymer ?
#
loop_
_entity_poly.entity_id
_entity_poly.type
_entity_poly.pdbx_seq_one_letter_code
_entity_poly.pdbx_strand_id
1 'polypeptide(L)'
;MLGERWLKVAFSYLYIRDFNRAMEAFRRAIACDPDNPACYFHASVTALRNEDWEPALAWAADAARLDPENVLYQEHLRLVLAAWVQAHPACSDTAAADAPPESDTIDDPVRVRLGEEE
;
A
#
# COMPACT_ATOMS: atom_id res chain seq x y z
N MET A 1 -17.56 -22.73 5.85
CA MET A 1 -17.20 -22.50 4.43
C MET A 1 -15.76 -22.97 4.18
N LEU A 2 -15.30 -23.14 2.94
CA LEU A 2 -13.97 -23.71 2.68
C LEU A 2 -12.81 -22.77 3.11
N GLY A 3 -12.98 -21.45 3.05
CA GLY A 3 -11.96 -20.50 3.52
C GLY A 3 -11.76 -20.50 5.04
N GLU A 4 -12.80 -20.72 5.83
CA GLU A 4 -12.70 -20.85 7.30
C GLU A 4 -11.76 -21.96 7.75
N ARG A 5 -11.68 -23.05 6.99
CA ARG A 5 -10.74 -24.14 7.29
C ARG A 5 -9.29 -23.65 7.13
N TRP A 6 -9.01 -22.95 6.04
CA TRP A 6 -7.67 -22.43 5.76
C TRP A 6 -7.28 -21.31 6.71
N LEU A 7 -8.21 -20.49 7.17
CA LEU A 7 -7.98 -19.52 8.25
C LEU A 7 -7.51 -20.20 9.53
N LYS A 8 -8.18 -21.28 9.97
CA LYS A 8 -7.77 -22.04 11.15
C LYS A 8 -6.37 -22.65 10.99
N VAL A 9 -6.04 -23.13 9.80
CA VAL A 9 -4.69 -23.64 9.50
C VAL A 9 -3.66 -22.52 9.56
N ALA A 10 -3.96 -21.36 8.98
CA ALA A 10 -3.08 -20.20 9.01
C ALA A 10 -2.82 -19.70 10.44
N PHE A 11 -3.87 -19.61 11.27
CA PHE A 11 -3.73 -19.28 12.68
C PHE A 11 -2.91 -20.32 13.45
N SER A 12 -3.07 -21.61 13.15
CA SER A 12 -2.26 -22.67 13.76
C SER A 12 -0.77 -22.50 13.44
N TYR A 13 -0.44 -22.10 12.21
CA TYR A 13 0.93 -21.78 11.81
C TYR A 13 1.45 -20.50 12.48
N LEU A 14 0.60 -19.48 12.68
CA LEU A 14 0.93 -18.29 13.47
C LEU A 14 1.26 -18.61 14.93
N TYR A 15 0.55 -19.55 15.56
CA TYR A 15 0.83 -19.99 16.93
C TYR A 15 2.22 -20.61 17.07
N ILE A 16 2.67 -21.37 16.08
CA ILE A 16 4.03 -21.93 16.05
C ILE A 16 5.07 -20.97 15.43
N ARG A 17 4.69 -19.72 15.15
CA ARG A 17 5.51 -18.67 14.53
C ARG A 17 6.09 -19.04 13.16
N ASP A 18 5.45 -19.96 12.45
CA ASP A 18 5.81 -20.31 11.07
C ASP A 18 5.04 -19.41 10.11
N PHE A 19 5.59 -18.22 9.87
CA PHE A 19 4.95 -17.20 9.05
C PHE A 19 4.86 -17.62 7.58
N ASN A 20 5.87 -18.31 7.04
CA ASN A 20 5.87 -18.79 5.65
C ASN A 20 4.68 -19.72 5.37
N ARG A 21 4.45 -20.70 6.25
CA ARG A 21 3.29 -21.61 6.09
C ARG A 21 1.97 -20.92 6.38
N ALA A 22 1.94 -19.98 7.33
CA ALA A 22 0.75 -19.18 7.58
C ALA A 22 0.34 -18.38 6.34
N MET A 23 1.29 -17.75 5.66
CA MET A 23 1.08 -16.99 4.42
C MET A 23 0.50 -17.86 3.31
N GLU A 24 1.02 -19.07 3.11
CA GLU A 24 0.48 -20.01 2.11
C GLU A 24 -0.96 -20.42 2.46
N ALA A 25 -1.23 -20.70 3.74
CA ALA A 25 -2.59 -21.01 4.19
C ALA A 25 -3.55 -19.82 4.00
N PHE A 26 -3.10 -18.58 4.23
CA PHE A 26 -3.90 -17.38 3.93
C PHE A 26 -4.17 -17.21 2.43
N ARG A 27 -3.19 -17.46 1.56
CA ARG A 27 -3.40 -17.45 0.10
C ARG A 27 -4.47 -18.46 -0.32
N ARG A 28 -4.45 -19.65 0.28
CA ARG A 28 -5.50 -20.67 0.06
C ARG A 28 -6.87 -20.22 0.58
N ALA A 29 -6.90 -19.55 1.74
CA ALA A 29 -8.14 -18.98 2.29
C ALA A 29 -8.73 -17.92 1.36
N ILE A 30 -7.89 -17.01 0.85
CA ILE A 30 -8.26 -15.98 -0.12
C ILE A 30 -8.75 -16.61 -1.43
N ALA A 31 -8.06 -17.65 -1.93
CA ALA A 31 -8.49 -18.35 -3.14
C ALA A 31 -9.84 -19.08 -2.98
N CYS A 32 -10.21 -19.46 -1.75
CA CYS A 32 -11.51 -20.06 -1.47
C CYS A 32 -12.61 -19.00 -1.36
N ASP A 33 -12.34 -17.90 -0.65
CA ASP A 33 -13.29 -16.82 -0.39
C ASP A 33 -12.66 -15.45 -0.72
N PRO A 34 -12.57 -15.08 -2.02
CA PRO A 34 -11.88 -13.87 -2.48
C PRO A 34 -12.64 -12.57 -2.17
N ASP A 35 -13.93 -12.66 -1.86
CA ASP A 35 -14.76 -11.50 -1.50
C ASP A 35 -14.74 -11.23 0.02
N ASN A 36 -13.95 -11.98 0.79
CA ASN A 36 -13.89 -11.82 2.23
C ASN A 36 -12.73 -10.90 2.65
N PRO A 37 -12.98 -9.63 3.02
CA PRO A 37 -11.93 -8.68 3.41
C PRO A 37 -11.15 -9.12 4.65
N ALA A 38 -11.76 -9.91 5.54
CA ALA A 38 -11.09 -10.39 6.75
C ALA A 38 -9.90 -11.31 6.42
N CYS A 39 -9.99 -12.10 5.34
CA CYS A 39 -8.88 -12.96 4.89
C CYS A 39 -7.65 -12.12 4.50
N TYR A 40 -7.86 -11.05 3.73
CA TYR A 40 -6.81 -10.12 3.32
C TYR A 40 -6.22 -9.36 4.51
N PHE A 41 -7.07 -8.90 5.43
CA PHE A 41 -6.63 -8.26 6.67
C PHE A 41 -5.71 -9.17 7.49
N HIS A 42 -6.12 -10.41 7.79
CA HIS A 42 -5.29 -11.33 8.56
C HIS A 42 -3.99 -11.75 7.84
N ALA A 43 -4.02 -11.87 6.51
CA ALA A 43 -2.84 -12.10 5.70
C ALA A 43 -1.85 -10.92 5.80
N SER A 44 -2.33 -9.69 5.70
CA SER A 44 -1.50 -8.48 5.81
C SER A 44 -0.84 -8.35 7.18
N VAL A 45 -1.57 -8.63 8.26
CA VAL A 45 -1.03 -8.64 9.63
C VAL A 45 0.08 -9.68 9.76
N THR A 46 -0.08 -10.84 9.13
CA THR A 46 0.92 -11.91 9.16
C THR A 46 2.18 -11.53 8.39
N ALA A 47 2.03 -10.92 7.22
CA ALA A 47 3.14 -10.40 6.43
C ALA A 47 3.92 -9.32 7.18
N LEU A 48 3.22 -8.38 7.83
CA LEU A 48 3.85 -7.37 8.69
C LEU A 48 4.71 -8.00 9.78
N ARG A 49 4.23 -9.06 10.44
CA ARG A 49 4.98 -9.77 11.48
C ARG A 49 6.18 -10.55 10.93
N ASN A 50 6.17 -10.87 9.65
CA ASN A 50 7.29 -11.49 8.95
C ASN A 50 8.25 -10.47 8.34
N GLU A 51 8.02 -9.17 8.55
CA GLU A 51 8.75 -8.06 7.93
C GLU A 51 8.65 -8.03 6.39
N ASP A 52 7.66 -8.73 5.83
CA ASP A 52 7.36 -8.73 4.40
C ASP A 52 6.42 -7.56 4.07
N TRP A 53 7.00 -6.37 3.90
CA TRP A 53 6.22 -5.15 3.76
C TRP A 53 5.44 -5.02 2.44
N GLU A 54 6.00 -5.50 1.33
CA GLU A 54 5.35 -5.46 0.01
C GLU A 54 3.99 -6.21 0.00
N PRO A 55 3.93 -7.51 0.35
CA PRO A 55 2.66 -8.24 0.38
C PRO A 55 1.74 -7.74 1.50
N ALA A 56 2.29 -7.24 2.61
CA ALA A 56 1.48 -6.65 3.67
C ALA A 56 0.67 -5.45 3.17
N LEU A 57 1.31 -4.52 2.45
CA LEU A 57 0.66 -3.34 1.93
C LEU A 57 -0.40 -3.70 0.87
N ALA A 58 -0.06 -4.61 -0.05
CA ALA A 58 -0.98 -5.05 -1.08
C ALA A 58 -2.28 -5.65 -0.49
N TRP A 59 -2.15 -6.57 0.47
CA TRP A 59 -3.33 -7.18 1.08
C TRP A 59 -4.11 -6.25 2.00
N ALA A 60 -3.44 -5.33 2.71
CA ALA A 60 -4.14 -4.31 3.47
C ALA A 60 -4.96 -3.39 2.56
N ALA A 61 -4.42 -3.05 1.38
CA ALA A 61 -5.13 -2.25 0.39
C ALA A 61 -6.33 -2.99 -0.21
N ASP A 62 -6.19 -4.28 -0.51
CA ASP A 62 -7.31 -5.11 -0.97
C ASP A 62 -8.42 -5.24 0.09
N ALA A 63 -8.07 -5.40 1.37
CA ALA A 63 -9.06 -5.45 2.46
C ALA A 63 -9.89 -4.16 2.53
N ALA A 64 -9.22 -3.00 2.46
CA ALA A 64 -9.89 -1.69 2.47
C ALA A 64 -10.68 -1.41 1.18
N ARG A 65 -10.28 -2.00 0.04
CA ARG A 65 -11.00 -1.89 -1.23
C ARG A 65 -12.26 -2.74 -1.26
N LEU A 66 -12.21 -3.93 -0.67
CA LEU A 66 -13.34 -4.86 -0.60
C LEU A 66 -14.45 -4.36 0.35
N ASP A 67 -14.05 -3.73 1.45
CA ASP A 67 -14.99 -3.15 2.41
C ASP A 67 -14.55 -1.72 2.79
N PRO A 68 -14.90 -0.74 1.94
CA PRO A 68 -14.49 0.65 2.12
C PRO A 68 -15.26 1.36 3.24
N GLU A 69 -16.39 0.83 3.72
CA GLU A 69 -17.11 1.45 4.83
C GLU A 69 -16.51 1.07 6.19
N ASN A 70 -15.68 0.03 6.22
CA ASN A 70 -15.09 -0.48 7.43
C ASN A 70 -13.83 0.28 7.82
N VAL A 71 -14.01 1.18 8.78
CA VAL A 71 -12.96 2.03 9.35
C VAL A 71 -11.76 1.22 9.82
N LEU A 72 -11.96 0.00 10.35
CA LEU A 72 -10.87 -0.86 10.82
C LEU A 72 -9.86 -1.17 9.71
N TYR A 73 -10.34 -1.51 8.50
CA TYR A 73 -9.47 -1.86 7.38
C TYR A 73 -8.76 -0.63 6.81
N GLN A 74 -9.44 0.52 6.79
CA GLN A 74 -8.82 1.79 6.40
C GLN A 74 -7.72 2.21 7.38
N GLU A 75 -8.00 2.13 8.69
CA GLU A 75 -7.02 2.41 9.74
C GLU A 75 -5.83 1.46 9.66
N HIS A 76 -6.10 0.17 9.44
CA HIS A 76 -5.04 -0.82 9.26
C HIS A 76 -4.14 -0.52 8.07
N LEU A 77 -4.72 -0.19 6.91
CA LEU A 77 -3.95 0.22 5.73
C LEU A 77 -3.06 1.43 6.04
N ARG A 78 -3.59 2.45 6.74
CA ARG A 78 -2.79 3.62 7.16
C ARG A 78 -1.64 3.22 8.08
N LEU A 79 -1.87 2.31 9.03
CA LEU A 79 -0.82 1.81 9.91
C LEU A 79 0.26 1.04 9.15
N VAL A 80 -0.13 0.17 8.21
CA VAL A 80 0.79 -0.59 7.36
C VAL A 80 1.63 0.37 6.52
N LEU A 81 1.00 1.36 5.89
CA LEU A 81 1.68 2.36 5.08
C LEU A 81 2.66 3.19 5.91
N ALA A 82 2.25 3.65 7.09
CA ALA A 82 3.10 4.41 8.00
C ALA A 82 4.29 3.57 8.49
N ALA A 83 4.11 2.27 8.72
CA ALA A 83 5.18 1.37 9.10
C ALA A 83 6.16 1.14 7.93
N TRP A 84 5.66 0.96 6.71
CA TRP A 84 6.48 0.80 5.51
C TRP A 84 7.34 2.04 5.22
N VAL A 85 6.75 3.24 5.31
CA VAL A 85 7.49 4.51 5.11
C VAL A 85 8.61 4.68 6.14
N GLN A 86 8.36 4.32 7.40
CA GLN A 86 9.38 4.37 8.45
C GLN A 86 10.50 3.33 8.24
N ALA A 87 10.16 2.14 7.73
CA ALA A 87 11.14 1.10 7.43
C ALA A 87 12.00 1.45 6.18
N HIS A 88 11.48 2.25 5.25
CA HIS A 88 12.14 2.66 4.01
C HIS A 88 12.16 4.19 3.81
N PRO A 89 12.92 4.94 4.63
CA PRO A 89 12.99 6.40 4.54
C PRO A 89 13.58 6.91 3.21
N ALA A 90 14.33 6.07 2.49
CA ALA A 90 14.85 6.40 1.17
C ALA A 90 13.74 6.61 0.11
N CYS A 91 12.52 6.12 0.36
CA CYS A 91 11.39 6.28 -0.57
C CYS A 91 10.50 7.50 -0.26
N SER A 92 10.60 8.09 0.94
CA SER A 92 9.82 9.28 1.30
C SER A 92 10.36 10.57 0.67
N ASP A 93 11.65 10.64 0.32
CA ASP A 93 12.26 11.85 -0.26
C ASP A 93 11.97 12.03 -1.76
N THR A 94 11.67 10.95 -2.50
CA THR A 94 11.47 11.05 -3.97
C THR A 94 10.03 11.38 -4.37
N ALA A 95 9.06 11.33 -3.47
CA ALA A 95 7.67 11.71 -3.76
C ALA A 95 7.44 13.24 -3.75
N ALA A 96 8.42 14.04 -3.30
CA ALA A 96 8.37 15.51 -3.37
C ALA A 96 9.07 16.10 -4.61
N ALA A 97 9.73 15.27 -5.43
CA ALA A 97 10.50 15.73 -6.59
C ALA A 97 9.78 15.60 -7.95
N ASP A 98 8.54 15.09 -7.97
CA ASP A 98 7.68 15.01 -9.17
C ASP A 98 6.57 16.09 -9.15
N ALA A 99 6.86 17.24 -8.52
CA ALA A 99 6.17 18.47 -8.87
C ALA A 99 6.80 18.98 -10.18
N PRO A 100 6.02 19.20 -11.26
CA PRO A 100 6.58 19.72 -12.51
C PRO A 100 7.30 21.04 -12.24
N PRO A 101 8.44 21.30 -12.92
CA PRO A 101 9.21 22.52 -12.70
C PRO A 101 8.32 23.74 -12.93
N GLU A 102 8.51 24.71 -12.05
CA GLU A 102 7.96 26.05 -12.10
C GLU A 102 7.70 26.51 -13.54
N SER A 103 6.47 26.93 -13.79
CA SER A 103 6.12 27.70 -14.98
C SER A 103 7.09 28.87 -15.09
N ASP A 104 8.04 28.71 -16.00
CA ASP A 104 9.04 29.70 -16.35
C ASP A 104 8.34 31.05 -16.57
N THR A 105 8.74 32.00 -15.73
CA THR A 105 8.34 33.39 -15.79
C THR A 105 8.86 33.96 -17.10
N ILE A 106 8.03 34.00 -18.14
CA ILE A 106 8.23 34.92 -19.27
C ILE A 106 7.35 36.15 -18.98
N ASP A 107 7.76 36.92 -17.99
CA ASP A 107 7.51 38.35 -17.97
C ASP A 107 8.59 38.98 -18.86
N ASP A 108 8.33 39.05 -20.17
CA ASP A 108 9.13 39.87 -21.08
C ASP A 108 8.31 41.12 -21.44
N PRO A 109 8.47 42.23 -20.69
CA PRO A 109 7.81 43.47 -21.03
C PRO A 109 8.56 44.14 -22.20
N VAL A 110 7.91 44.11 -23.36
CA VAL A 110 7.86 45.22 -24.32
C VAL A 110 9.23 45.90 -24.61
N ARG A 111 9.95 45.42 -25.63
CA ARG A 111 10.76 46.29 -26.48
C ARG A 111 10.17 46.41 -27.87
N VAL A 112 9.36 47.46 -27.97
CA VAL A 112 8.84 48.09 -29.18
C VAL A 112 9.97 48.35 -30.19
N ARG A 113 9.77 47.79 -31.39
CA ARG A 113 10.07 48.28 -32.75
C ARG A 113 11.46 48.87 -33.03
N LEU A 114 12.15 48.20 -33.96
CA LEU A 114 12.64 48.72 -35.25
C LEU A 114 12.69 50.27 -35.30
N GLY A 115 13.87 50.88 -35.27
CA GLY A 115 14.76 50.85 -36.43
C GLY A 115 14.38 52.03 -37.33
N GLU A 116 14.54 53.23 -36.79
CA GLU A 116 14.43 54.52 -37.46
C GLU A 116 15.81 54.85 -38.07
N GLU A 117 15.79 55.09 -39.39
CA GLU A 117 16.62 56.04 -40.19
C GLU A 117 18.14 55.82 -40.34
N GLU A 118 18.58 55.40 -41.54
CA GLU A 118 19.41 56.19 -42.49
C GLU A 118 19.56 55.48 -43.85
#